data_AF-A0A258BPM0-F1
#
_entry.id   AF-A0A258BPM0-F1
#
_cell.length_a   1.000
_cell.length_b   1.000
_cell.length_c   1.000
_cell.angle_alpha   90.00
_cell.angle_beta   90.00
_cell.angle_gamma   90.00
#
_symmetry.space_group_name_H-M   'P 1'
#
loop_
_entity.id
_entity.type
_entity.pdbx_description
1 polymer ?
#
loop_
_entity_poly.entity_id
_entity_poly.type
_entity_poly.pdbx_seq_one_letter_code
_entity_poly.pdbx_strand_id
1 'polypeptide(L)'
;MTRLLTHPEIEWREDGTPVATAFGDVYFSVEDGLAETRAVFLNGCGLPDAWAGRRQFTVAETGFGTGLNFLALWQLWREHRPHPRARLSFVSFEGFPLRGEDAARA
;
A
#
# COMPACT_ATOMS: atom_id res chain seq x y z
N MET A 1 6.89 -29.21 -1.10
CA MET A 1 7.95 -28.33 -1.64
C MET A 1 7.56 -26.90 -1.33
N THR A 2 8.28 -26.23 -0.44
CA THR A 2 8.07 -24.80 -0.19
C THR A 2 8.53 -24.06 -1.43
N ARG A 3 7.59 -23.57 -2.25
CA ARG A 3 7.92 -22.70 -3.37
C ARG A 3 8.21 -21.34 -2.76
N LEU A 4 9.48 -21.00 -2.60
CA LEU A 4 9.88 -19.65 -2.20
C LEU A 4 9.30 -18.69 -3.24
N LEU A 5 8.67 -17.62 -2.77
CA LEU A 5 8.17 -16.57 -3.65
C LEU A 5 9.35 -15.93 -4.38
N THR A 6 9.15 -15.64 -5.65
CA THR A 6 10.12 -14.93 -6.48
C THR A 6 9.99 -13.43 -6.26
N HIS A 7 11.11 -12.75 -6.08
CA HIS A 7 11.15 -11.29 -6.02
C HIS A 7 11.08 -10.70 -7.43
N PRO A 8 10.45 -9.52 -7.61
CA PRO A 8 10.49 -8.82 -8.88
C PRO A 8 11.91 -8.29 -9.14
N GLU A 9 12.32 -8.26 -10.40
CA GLU A 9 13.45 -7.44 -10.82
C GLU A 9 12.95 -6.01 -11.03
N ILE A 10 13.62 -5.05 -10.40
CA ILE A 10 13.21 -3.65 -10.38
C ILE A 10 14.27 -2.81 -11.05
N GLU A 11 13.86 -2.07 -12.07
CA GLU A 11 14.64 -0.99 -12.65
C GLU A 11 14.21 0.33 -12.03
N TRP A 12 15.18 1.09 -11.53
CA TRP A 12 14.96 2.41 -10.98
C TRP A 12 15.28 3.44 -12.06
N ARG A 13 14.26 4.18 -12.52
CA ARG A 13 14.46 5.27 -13.48
C ARG A 13 15.26 6.43 -12.86
N GLU A 14 15.76 7.34 -13.71
CA GLU A 14 16.51 8.52 -13.27
C GLU A 14 15.71 9.43 -12.32
N ASP A 15 14.38 9.43 -12.44
CA ASP A 15 13.44 10.13 -11.56
C ASP A 15 13.12 9.40 -10.25
N GLY A 16 13.71 8.21 -10.03
CA GLY A 16 13.48 7.36 -8.87
C GLY A 16 12.29 6.41 -8.98
N THR A 17 11.60 6.34 -10.13
CA THR A 17 10.43 5.48 -10.31
C THR A 17 10.80 4.00 -10.35
N PRO A 18 10.22 3.15 -9.47
CA PRO A 18 10.43 1.71 -9.53
C PRO A 18 9.56 1.07 -10.62
N VAL A 19 10.21 0.39 -11.57
CA VAL A 19 9.56 -0.31 -12.68
C VAL A 19 9.82 -1.80 -12.58
N ALA A 20 8.76 -2.61 -12.56
CA ALA A 20 8.89 -4.06 -12.59
C ALA A 20 9.19 -4.52 -14.02
N THR A 21 10.42 -4.94 -14.29
CA THR A 21 10.85 -5.29 -15.66
C THR A 21 10.07 -6.47 -16.23
N ALA A 22 9.61 -7.40 -15.37
CA ALA A 22 8.84 -8.58 -15.74
C ALA A 22 7.41 -8.28 -16.22
N PHE A 23 6.82 -7.15 -15.80
CA PHE A 23 5.45 -6.76 -16.14
C PHE A 23 5.40 -5.53 -17.05
N GLY A 24 6.52 -4.82 -17.22
CA GLY A 24 6.59 -3.58 -17.98
C GLY A 24 5.77 -2.45 -17.35
N ASP A 25 5.38 -2.59 -16.08
CA ASP A 25 4.45 -1.72 -15.38
C ASP A 25 5.13 -1.01 -14.20
N VAL A 26 4.64 0.18 -13.91
CA VAL A 26 5.16 1.06 -12.86
C VAL A 26 4.44 0.73 -11.55
N TYR A 27 5.18 0.52 -10.45
CA TYR A 27 4.55 0.24 -9.15
C TYR A 27 3.73 1.43 -8.62
N PHE A 28 4.24 2.66 -8.79
CA PHE A 28 3.54 3.92 -8.54
C PHE A 28 4.28 5.08 -9.23
N SER A 29 3.57 6.17 -9.56
CA SER A 29 4.20 7.42 -10.01
C SER A 29 4.86 8.14 -8.83
N VAL A 30 6.15 8.47 -8.94
CA VAL A 30 6.93 9.13 -7.87
C VAL A 30 6.41 10.51 -7.52
N GLU A 31 5.85 11.26 -8.48
CA GLU A 31 5.41 12.63 -8.23
C GLU A 31 4.03 12.73 -7.56
N ASP A 32 3.11 11.78 -7.82
CA ASP A 32 1.69 11.89 -7.40
C ASP A 32 1.11 10.66 -6.68
N GLY A 33 1.88 9.58 -6.49
CA GLY A 33 1.37 8.31 -5.98
C GLY A 33 0.61 8.42 -4.65
N LEU A 34 1.07 9.25 -3.71
CA LEU A 34 0.37 9.41 -2.42
C LEU A 34 -0.97 10.16 -2.56
N ALA A 35 -1.02 11.18 -3.42
CA ALA A 35 -2.24 11.94 -3.67
C ALA A 35 -3.27 11.07 -4.39
N GLU A 36 -2.82 10.31 -5.40
CA GLU A 36 -3.64 9.32 -6.10
C GLU A 36 -4.15 8.24 -5.13
N THR A 37 -3.28 7.66 -4.30
CA THR A 37 -3.68 6.66 -3.29
C THR A 37 -4.79 7.20 -2.38
N ARG A 38 -4.66 8.45 -1.90
CA ARG A 38 -5.68 9.08 -1.05
C ARG A 38 -6.98 9.28 -1.82
N ALA A 39 -6.91 9.80 -3.04
CA ALA A 39 -8.09 10.13 -3.84
C ALA A 39 -8.83 8.89 -4.35
N VAL A 40 -8.11 7.90 -4.85
CA VAL A 40 -8.70 6.71 -5.51
C VAL A 40 -9.04 5.64 -4.48
N PHE A 41 -8.08 5.23 -3.64
CA PHE A 41 -8.31 4.10 -2.74
C PHE A 41 -8.99 4.53 -1.44
N LEU A 42 -8.46 5.53 -0.72
CA LEU A 42 -8.97 5.86 0.61
C LEU A 42 -10.35 6.56 0.51
N ASN A 43 -10.43 7.65 -0.26
CA ASN A 43 -11.69 8.36 -0.45
C ASN A 43 -12.70 7.50 -1.23
N GLY A 44 -12.26 6.73 -2.23
CA GLY A 44 -13.12 5.78 -2.95
C GLY A 44 -13.72 4.70 -2.05
N CYS A 45 -13.02 4.30 -0.98
CA CYS A 45 -13.54 3.40 0.06
C CYS A 45 -14.38 4.12 1.15
N GLY A 46 -14.60 5.43 1.02
CA GLY A 46 -15.34 6.24 1.99
C GLY A 46 -14.58 6.47 3.30
N LEU A 47 -13.25 6.45 3.27
CA LEU A 47 -12.41 6.69 4.44
C LEU A 47 -12.06 8.19 4.54
N PRO A 48 -12.01 8.75 5.76
CA PRO A 48 -12.15 8.10 7.06
C PRO A 48 -13.61 7.93 7.56
N ASP A 49 -14.61 8.49 6.89
CA ASP A 49 -15.99 8.58 7.40
C ASP A 49 -16.60 7.22 7.76
N ALA A 50 -16.25 6.15 7.03
CA ALA A 50 -16.69 4.79 7.30
C ALA A 50 -16.25 4.25 8.67
N TRP A 51 -15.32 4.91 9.37
CA TRP A 51 -14.87 4.52 10.71
C TRP A 51 -15.80 5.01 11.83
N ALA A 52 -16.70 5.94 11.57
CA ALA A 52 -17.58 6.51 12.59
C ALA A 52 -18.34 5.43 13.38
N GLY A 53 -18.26 5.50 14.71
CA GLY A 53 -18.91 4.55 15.62
C GLY A 53 -18.33 3.13 15.64
N ARG A 54 -17.30 2.82 14.84
CA ARG A 54 -16.72 1.47 14.77
C ARG A 54 -15.57 1.29 15.75
N ARG A 55 -15.51 0.12 16.39
CA ARG A 55 -14.37 -0.30 17.23
C ARG A 55 -13.36 -1.16 16.48
N GLN A 56 -13.74 -1.71 15.34
CA GLN A 56 -12.89 -2.55 14.48
C GLN A 56 -13.20 -2.20 13.03
N PHE A 57 -12.15 -2.14 12.21
CA PHE A 57 -12.26 -1.95 10.77
C PHE A 57 -11.21 -2.81 10.07
N THR A 58 -11.58 -3.42 8.93
CA THR A 58 -10.66 -4.26 8.17
C THR A 58 -10.61 -3.78 6.73
N VAL A 59 -9.40 -3.60 6.21
CA VAL A 59 -9.13 -3.35 4.78
C VAL A 59 -8.47 -4.61 4.22
N ALA A 60 -8.93 -5.03 3.05
CA ALA A 60 -8.30 -6.08 2.26
C ALA A 60 -7.80 -5.50 0.94
N GLU A 61 -6.59 -5.86 0.55
CA GLU A 61 -5.91 -5.38 -0.66
C GLU A 61 -5.40 -6.57 -1.50
N THR A 62 -5.42 -6.40 -2.82
CA THR A 62 -4.78 -7.30 -3.77
C THR A 62 -3.61 -6.56 -4.42
N GLY A 63 -2.38 -7.04 -4.21
CA GLY A 63 -1.15 -6.37 -4.59
C GLY A 63 -0.69 -5.41 -3.49
N PHE A 64 0.30 -5.82 -2.70
CA PHE A 64 0.90 -4.95 -1.68
C PHE A 64 1.87 -3.96 -2.31
N GLY A 65 2.60 -4.41 -3.33
CA GLY A 65 3.62 -3.64 -4.02
C GLY A 65 4.62 -3.03 -3.04
N THR A 66 4.70 -1.70 -3.06
CA THR A 66 5.61 -0.92 -2.21
C THR A 66 5.03 -0.62 -0.82
N GLY A 67 3.77 -0.99 -0.59
CA GLY A 67 3.07 -0.72 0.66
C GLY A 67 2.54 0.71 0.78
N LEU A 68 2.59 1.52 -0.30
CA LEU A 68 2.15 2.92 -0.28
C LEU A 68 0.70 3.09 0.22
N ASN A 69 -0.22 2.26 -0.27
CA ASN A 69 -1.62 2.25 0.18
C ASN A 69 -1.74 1.93 1.68
N PHE A 70 -1.00 0.93 2.16
CA PHE A 70 -0.98 0.57 3.57
C PHE A 70 -0.46 1.73 4.43
N LEU A 71 0.65 2.36 4.05
CA LEU A 71 1.24 3.48 4.79
C LEU A 71 0.32 4.70 4.80
N ALA A 72 -0.32 5.02 3.66
CA ALA A 72 -1.29 6.10 3.57
C ALA A 72 -2.54 5.83 4.43
N LEU A 73 -3.07 4.60 4.40
CA LEU A 73 -4.15 4.16 5.27
C LEU A 73 -3.77 4.27 6.74
N TRP A 74 -2.57 3.82 7.11
CA TRP A 74 -2.08 3.87 8.48
C TRP A 74 -1.94 5.31 8.97
N GLN A 75 -1.39 6.21 8.15
CA GLN A 75 -1.35 7.63 8.44
C GLN A 75 -2.76 8.17 8.71
N LEU A 76 -3.70 7.95 7.78
CA LEU A 76 -5.08 8.42 7.90
C LEU A 76 -5.76 7.88 9.18
N TRP A 77 -5.52 6.59 9.51
CA TRP A 77 -6.05 5.96 10.72
C TRP A 77 -5.51 6.60 12.00
N ARG A 78 -4.22 6.95 12.05
CA ARG A 78 -3.64 7.62 13.22
C ARG A 78 -4.29 8.99 13.46
N GLU A 79 -4.64 9.68 12.39
CA GLU A 79 -5.26 11.02 12.44
C GLU A 79 -6.76 10.96 12.78
N HIS A 80 -7.50 9.98 12.25
CA HIS A 80 -8.97 9.97 12.32
C HIS A 80 -9.56 8.75 13.05
N ARG A 81 -8.77 8.00 13.83
CA ARG A 81 -9.31 6.85 14.58
C ARG A 81 -10.53 7.27 15.43
N PRO A 82 -11.65 6.54 15.38
CA PRO A 82 -12.89 6.94 16.02
C PRO A 82 -12.84 6.80 17.56
N HIS A 83 -11.92 5.97 18.07
CA HIS A 83 -11.74 5.73 19.49
C HIS A 83 -10.30 5.26 19.80
N PRO A 84 -9.70 5.59 20.95
CA PRO A 84 -8.33 5.18 21.28
C PRO A 84 -8.10 3.66 21.32
N ARG A 85 -9.16 2.89 21.59
CA ARG A 85 -9.16 1.42 21.59
C ARG A 85 -9.69 0.80 20.30
N ALA A 86 -9.99 1.60 19.28
CA ALA A 86 -10.38 1.08 17.98
C ALA A 86 -9.18 0.38 17.31
N ARG A 87 -9.44 -0.67 16.54
CA ARG A 87 -8.42 -1.46 15.84
C ARG A 87 -8.64 -1.43 14.33
N LEU A 88 -7.58 -1.19 13.59
CA LEU A 88 -7.52 -1.41 12.15
C LEU A 88 -6.78 -2.72 11.88
N SER A 89 -7.37 -3.57 11.05
CA SER A 89 -6.72 -4.75 10.48
C SER A 89 -6.51 -4.53 8.99
N PHE A 90 -5.34 -4.90 8.49
CA PHE A 90 -5.00 -4.82 7.09
C PHE A 90 -4.57 -6.20 6.61
N VAL A 91 -5.15 -6.67 5.51
CA VAL A 91 -4.83 -7.96 4.90
C VAL A 91 -4.49 -7.70 3.44
N SER A 92 -3.28 -8.06 3.01
CA SER A 92 -2.88 -7.91 1.61
C SER A 92 -2.29 -9.20 1.08
N PHE A 93 -2.43 -9.40 -0.23
CA PHE A 93 -1.93 -10.56 -0.95
C PHE A 93 -0.94 -10.08 -2.01
N GLU A 94 0.29 -10.57 -1.94
CA GLU A 94 1.37 -10.19 -2.86
C GLU A 94 1.97 -11.44 -3.52
N GLY A 95 2.04 -11.42 -4.86
CA GLY A 95 2.60 -12.51 -5.65
C GLY A 95 4.12 -12.40 -5.82
N PHE A 96 4.65 -11.17 -5.82
CA PHE A 96 6.05 -10.85 -6.05
C PHE A 96 6.52 -9.85 -5.00
N PRO A 97 6.76 -10.29 -3.76
CA PRO A 97 7.15 -9.39 -2.69
C PRO A 97 8.48 -8.72 -3.01
N LEU A 98 8.56 -7.40 -2.82
CA LEU A 98 9.81 -6.66 -2.93
C LEU A 98 10.88 -7.23 -1.98
N ARG A 99 12.15 -7.05 -2.34
CA ARG A 99 13.24 -7.26 -1.38
C ARG A 99 13.19 -6.14 -0.35
N GLY A 100 13.73 -6.41 0.84
CA GLY A 100 13.78 -5.40 1.90
C GLY A 100 14.57 -4.14 1.51
N GLU A 101 15.62 -4.29 0.69
CA GLU A 101 16.40 -3.17 0.16
C GLU A 101 15.61 -2.31 -0.83
N ASP A 102 14.84 -2.93 -1.72
CA ASP A 102 13.98 -2.22 -2.67
C ASP A 102 12.83 -1.51 -1.95
N ALA A 103 12.21 -2.16 -0.97
CA ALA A 103 11.15 -1.58 -0.16
C ALA A 103 11.64 -0.42 0.73
N ALA A 104 12.91 -0.42 1.14
CA ALA A 104 13.49 0.68 1.91
C ALA A 104 13.86 1.89 1.03
N ARG A 105 14.07 1.67 -0.27
CA ARG A 105 14.40 2.71 -1.25
C ARG A 105 13.15 3.38 -1.84
N ALA A 106 12.06 2.62 -1.95
CA ALA A 106 10.75 3.10 -2.44
C ALA A 106 10.12 4.13 -1.50
#